data_AF-A0A8T5ST81-F1
#
_entry.id   AF-A0A8T5ST81-F1
#
_cell.length_a   1.000
_cell.length_b   1.000
_cell.length_c   1.000
_cell.angle_alpha   90.00
_cell.angle_beta   90.00
_cell.angle_gamma   90.00
#
_symmetry.space_group_name_H-M   'P 1'
#
loop_
_entity.id
_entity.type
_entity.pdbx_description
1 polymer ?
#
loop_
_entity_poly.entity_id
_entity_poly.type
_entity_poly.pdbx_seq_one_letter_code
_entity_poly.pdbx_strand_id
1 'polypeptide(L)'
;MNDDSDQILTALRDAGEKGLLIGELADRLGIDSQKITKTIITLMAEGRIMQKQELEKERFMIKTPVVDDAESSVLTDMNGCPCFHCLKIGKCGIRQPDSPVTCRELEEWLGPDIAIAIS
;
A
#
# COMPACT_ATOMS: atom_id res chain seq x y z
N MET A 1 -12.33 -13.99 -15.26
CA MET A 1 -11.06 -14.46 -14.67
C MET A 1 -9.97 -14.15 -15.70
N ASN A 2 -9.22 -13.06 -15.53
CA ASN A 2 -8.08 -12.75 -16.40
C ASN A 2 -6.83 -13.40 -15.81
N ASP A 3 -6.64 -14.68 -16.13
CA ASP A 3 -5.47 -15.47 -15.73
C ASP A 3 -4.15 -14.78 -16.10
N ASP A 4 -4.11 -14.15 -17.28
CA ASP A 4 -2.92 -13.50 -17.81
C ASP A 4 -2.49 -12.27 -16.98
N SER A 5 -3.44 -11.48 -16.47
CA SER A 5 -3.10 -10.28 -15.69
C SER A 5 -2.50 -10.62 -14.34
N ASP A 6 -2.97 -11.69 -13.69
CA ASP A 6 -2.46 -12.13 -12.40
C ASP A 6 -1.06 -12.74 -12.54
N GLN A 7 -0.83 -13.49 -13.63
CA GLN A 7 0.47 -14.02 -14.01
C GLN A 7 1.49 -12.93 -14.29
N ILE A 8 1.11 -11.89 -15.05
CA ILE A 8 1.98 -10.74 -15.34
C ILE A 8 2.34 -10.00 -14.05
N LEU A 9 1.35 -9.76 -13.17
CA LEU A 9 1.62 -9.13 -11.87
C LEU A 9 2.54 -10.00 -11.00
N THR A 10 2.34 -11.31 -10.95
CA THR A 10 3.21 -12.21 -10.17
C THR A 10 4.64 -12.17 -10.69
N ALA A 11 4.84 -12.27 -12.01
CA ALA A 11 6.17 -12.21 -12.61
C ALA A 11 6.88 -10.88 -12.36
N LEU A 12 6.16 -9.77 -12.39
CA LEU A 12 6.69 -8.45 -12.07
C LEU A 12 7.02 -8.29 -10.57
N ARG A 13 6.24 -8.95 -9.70
CA ARG A 13 6.50 -8.97 -8.24
C ARG A 13 7.81 -9.70 -7.96
N ASP A 14 8.03 -10.83 -8.61
CA ASP A 14 9.26 -11.63 -8.47
C ASP A 14 10.49 -10.89 -8.99
N ALA A 15 10.32 -9.97 -9.95
CA ALA A 15 11.40 -9.14 -10.46
C ALA A 15 11.71 -7.91 -9.60
N GLY A 16 10.77 -7.49 -8.75
CA GLY A 16 10.92 -6.35 -7.83
C GLY A 16 11.32 -5.06 -8.55
N GLU A 17 12.28 -4.33 -7.96
CA GLU A 17 12.74 -3.02 -8.46
C GLU A 17 13.51 -3.07 -9.78
N LYS A 18 13.99 -4.26 -10.17
CA LYS A 18 14.67 -4.45 -11.45
C LYS A 18 13.70 -4.30 -12.63
N GLY A 19 12.43 -4.61 -12.41
CA GLY A 19 11.40 -4.70 -13.44
C GLY A 19 11.68 -5.80 -14.48
N LEU A 20 10.79 -5.92 -15.46
CA LEU A 20 10.93 -6.84 -16.61
C LEU A 20 10.59 -6.13 -17.92
N LEU A 21 11.23 -6.57 -19.00
CA LEU A 21 10.88 -6.22 -20.37
C LEU A 21 9.66 -7.03 -20.84
N ILE A 22 8.95 -6.53 -21.86
CA ILE A 22 7.85 -7.28 -22.51
C ILE A 22 8.35 -8.61 -23.07
N GLY A 23 9.54 -8.63 -23.67
CA GLY A 23 10.16 -9.87 -24.15
C GLY A 23 10.42 -10.87 -23.03
N GLU A 24 10.96 -10.40 -21.89
CA GLU A 24 11.21 -11.26 -20.73
C GLU A 24 9.91 -11.81 -20.12
N LEU A 25 8.83 -11.02 -20.12
CA LEU A 25 7.50 -11.47 -19.72
C LEU A 25 6.95 -12.53 -20.68
N ALA A 26 7.14 -12.35 -21.98
CA ALA A 26 6.70 -13.29 -23.01
C ALA A 26 7.45 -14.63 -22.88
N ASP A 27 8.77 -14.60 -22.72
CA ASP A 27 9.60 -15.79 -22.53
C ASP A 27 9.27 -16.50 -21.21
N ARG A 28 9.03 -15.76 -20.11
CA ARG A 28 8.70 -16.36 -18.80
C ARG A 28 7.30 -16.99 -18.76
N LEU A 29 6.32 -16.31 -19.34
CA LEU A 29 4.91 -16.70 -19.19
C LEU A 29 4.40 -17.52 -20.39
N GLY A 30 5.15 -17.58 -21.48
CA GLY A 30 4.70 -18.22 -22.73
C GLY A 30 3.51 -17.49 -23.37
N ILE A 31 3.30 -16.22 -23.04
CA ILE A 31 2.19 -15.39 -23.53
C ILE A 31 2.68 -14.56 -24.71
N ASP A 32 1.83 -14.41 -25.72
CA ASP A 32 2.11 -13.55 -26.88
C ASP A 32 2.38 -12.09 -26.47
N SER A 33 3.39 -11.50 -27.08
CA SER A 33 3.85 -10.15 -26.76
C SER A 33 2.80 -9.07 -27.03
N GLN A 34 1.91 -9.25 -28.01
CA GLN A 34 0.79 -8.33 -28.27
C GLN A 34 -0.22 -8.37 -27.12
N LYS A 35 -0.49 -9.59 -26.62
CA LYS A 35 -1.41 -9.80 -25.50
C LYS A 35 -0.84 -9.21 -24.21
N ILE A 36 0.46 -9.41 -23.95
CA ILE A 36 1.15 -8.76 -22.82
C ILE A 36 1.09 -7.24 -22.94
N THR A 37 1.41 -6.69 -24.12
CA THR A 37 1.39 -5.24 -24.36
C THR A 37 0.01 -4.64 -24.03
N LYS A 38 -1.06 -5.27 -24.53
CA LYS A 38 -2.43 -4.83 -24.24
C LYS A 38 -2.74 -4.86 -22.75
N THR A 39 -2.37 -5.95 -22.06
CA THR A 39 -2.59 -6.09 -20.62
C THR A 39 -1.77 -5.09 -19.81
N ILE A 40 -0.52 -4.82 -20.18
CA ILE A 40 0.32 -3.82 -19.54
C ILE A 40 -0.27 -2.42 -19.69
N ILE A 41 -0.75 -2.04 -20.88
CA ILE A 41 -1.41 -0.75 -21.09
C ILE A 41 -2.63 -0.61 -20.16
N THR A 42 -3.43 -1.66 -20.03
CA THR A 42 -4.57 -1.67 -19.08
C THR A 42 -4.10 -1.52 -17.64
N LEU A 43 -3.10 -2.31 -17.21
CA LEU A 43 -2.58 -2.28 -15.83
C LEU A 43 -1.86 -0.95 -15.50
N MET A 44 -1.28 -0.28 -16.49
CA MET A 44 -0.75 1.07 -16.37
C MET A 44 -1.86 2.10 -16.21
N ALA A 45 -2.92 2.01 -17.02
CA ALA A 45 -4.08 2.90 -16.89
C ALA A 45 -4.79 2.75 -15.53
N GLU A 46 -4.79 1.53 -14.97
CA GLU A 46 -5.26 1.24 -13.62
C GLU A 46 -4.28 1.66 -12.51
N GLY A 47 -3.06 2.11 -12.86
CA GLY A 47 -2.03 2.54 -11.91
C GLY A 47 -1.39 1.40 -11.12
N ARG A 48 -1.51 0.15 -11.57
CA ARG A 48 -0.97 -1.06 -10.92
C ARG A 48 0.50 -1.32 -11.28
N ILE A 49 0.92 -0.86 -12.45
CA ILE A 49 2.28 -1.01 -13.00
C ILE A 49 2.78 0.37 -13.41
N MET A 50 4.09 0.58 -13.28
CA MET A 50 4.76 1.77 -13.80
C MET A 50 5.85 1.38 -14.79
N GLN A 51 6.03 2.25 -15.79
CA GLN A 51 7.10 2.14 -16.76
C GLN A 51 8.32 2.90 -16.24
N LYS A 52 9.44 2.19 -16.10
CA LYS A 52 10.74 2.79 -15.79
C LYS A 52 11.55 2.88 -17.09
N GLN A 53 11.79 4.09 -17.55
CA GLN A 53 12.70 4.33 -18.67
C GLN A 53 14.14 4.27 -18.17
N GLU A 54 14.83 3.16 -18.41
CA GLU A 54 16.28 3.08 -18.31
C GLU A 54 16.85 3.14 -19.72
N LEU A 55 17.59 4.23 -20.00
CA LEU A 55 18.49 4.61 -21.11
C LEU A 55 18.38 3.95 -22.51
N GLU A 56 17.96 2.69 -22.65
CA GLU A 56 17.82 1.97 -23.92
C GLU A 56 16.58 1.06 -24.02
N LYS A 57 15.95 0.63 -22.91
CA LYS A 57 14.80 -0.31 -22.96
C LYS A 57 13.74 -0.03 -21.90
N GLU A 58 12.48 -0.11 -22.33
CA GLU A 58 11.31 0.12 -21.49
C GLU A 58 11.06 -1.08 -20.56
N ARG A 59 11.34 -0.90 -19.25
CA ARG A 59 11.04 -1.90 -18.23
C ARG A 59 9.76 -1.55 -17.49
N PHE A 60 8.98 -2.57 -17.17
CA PHE A 60 7.77 -2.45 -16.38
C PHE A 60 8.02 -3.04 -14.99
N MET A 61 7.51 -2.39 -13.97
CA MET A 61 7.57 -2.87 -12.59
C MET A 61 6.22 -2.63 -11.92
N ILE A 62 5.89 -3.44 -10.90
CA ILE A 62 4.71 -3.15 -10.09
C ILE A 62 4.91 -1.76 -9.48
N LYS A 63 3.86 -0.95 -9.54
CA LYS A 63 3.76 0.24 -8.70
C LYS A 63 3.54 -0.27 -7.28
N THR A 64 4.61 -0.72 -6.63
CA THR A 64 4.59 -0.79 -5.18
C THR A 64 4.36 0.64 -4.72
N PRO A 65 3.59 0.85 -3.64
CA PRO A 65 3.85 2.03 -2.84
C PRO A 65 5.30 1.86 -2.41
N VAL A 66 6.22 2.41 -3.20
CA VAL A 66 7.43 2.96 -2.64
C VAL A 66 6.89 3.76 -1.47
N VAL A 67 7.22 3.32 -0.27
CA VAL A 67 7.16 4.18 0.90
C VAL A 67 8.06 5.31 0.50
N ASP A 68 7.45 6.31 -0.14
CA ASP A 68 8.08 7.57 -0.41
C ASP A 68 8.46 8.02 1.00
N ASP A 69 9.75 8.15 1.24
CA ASP A 69 10.32 8.77 2.43
C ASP A 69 9.94 10.27 2.51
N ALA A 70 8.84 10.67 1.85
CA ALA A 70 8.11 11.90 2.05
C ALA A 70 6.84 11.58 2.84
N GLU A 71 7.00 11.58 4.17
CA GLU A 71 5.93 11.88 5.12
C GLU A 71 4.59 11.16 4.84
N SER A 72 4.64 9.85 4.59
CA SER A 72 3.47 9.06 4.94
C SER A 72 3.39 9.16 6.44
N SER A 73 2.36 9.84 6.94
CA SER A 73 1.91 9.70 8.31
C SER A 73 1.67 8.22 8.55
N VAL A 74 2.74 7.53 8.97
CA VAL A 74 2.71 6.16 9.44
C VAL A 74 1.63 6.21 10.50
N LEU A 75 0.47 5.64 10.20
CA LEU A 75 -0.47 5.29 11.24
C LEU A 75 0.31 4.30 12.08
N THR A 76 0.96 4.82 13.12
CA THR A 76 1.76 4.05 14.05
C THR A 76 0.88 2.90 14.46
N ASP A 77 1.43 1.69 14.37
CA ASP A 77 0.70 0.47 14.62
C ASP A 77 -0.10 0.62 15.92
N MET A 78 -1.44 0.55 15.84
CA MET A 78 -2.35 0.79 16.97
C MET A 78 -2.32 -0.36 17.99
N ASN A 79 -1.29 -1.21 17.91
CA ASN A 79 -0.99 -2.25 18.88
C ASN A 79 -1.00 -1.68 20.30
N GLY A 80 -1.78 -2.33 21.17
CA GLY A 80 -1.93 -1.93 22.57
C GLY A 80 -2.97 -0.84 22.83
N CYS A 81 -3.73 -0.38 21.84
CA CYS A 81 -4.78 0.61 22.10
C CYS A 81 -5.81 0.07 23.11
N PRO A 82 -6.01 0.75 24.26
CA PRO A 82 -6.88 0.26 25.34
C PRO A 82 -8.35 0.19 24.90
N CYS A 83 -8.75 0.98 23.90
CA CYS A 83 -10.11 0.99 23.36
C CYS A 83 -10.52 -0.36 22.75
N PHE A 84 -9.59 -1.16 22.23
CA PHE A 84 -9.93 -2.47 21.64
C PHE A 84 -10.41 -3.51 22.67
N HIS A 85 -10.09 -3.31 23.94
CA HIS A 85 -10.47 -4.19 25.04
C HIS A 85 -11.39 -3.50 26.06
N CYS A 86 -11.81 -2.26 25.77
CA CYS A 86 -12.60 -1.46 26.69
C CYS A 86 -14.05 -1.95 26.73
N LEU A 87 -14.51 -2.41 27.89
CA LEU A 87 -15.89 -2.88 28.11
C LEU A 87 -16.94 -1.77 27.91
N LYS A 88 -16.53 -0.50 27.96
CA LYS A 88 -17.41 0.66 27.83
C LYS A 88 -17.44 1.23 26.42
N ILE A 89 -16.72 0.64 25.46
CA ILE A 89 -16.56 1.21 24.11
C ILE A 89 -17.90 1.46 23.40
N GLY A 90 -18.92 0.62 23.64
CA GLY A 90 -20.25 0.78 23.06
C GLY A 90 -21.04 2.01 23.57
N LYS A 91 -20.61 2.63 24.68
CA LYS A 91 -21.18 3.88 25.23
C LYS A 91 -20.19 5.03 25.22
N CYS A 92 -18.96 4.78 24.75
CA CYS A 92 -17.89 5.74 24.72
C CYS A 92 -18.11 6.74 23.58
N GLY A 93 -18.13 8.03 23.87
CA GLY A 93 -18.36 9.04 22.84
C GLY A 93 -18.13 10.47 23.32
N ILE A 94 -17.93 11.38 22.37
CA ILE A 94 -17.78 12.81 22.66
C ILE A 94 -19.06 13.33 23.33
N ARG A 95 -18.92 14.00 24.48
CA ARG A 95 -20.02 14.49 25.34
C ARG A 95 -20.86 13.39 26.01
N GLN A 96 -20.40 12.14 26.05
CA GLN A 96 -21.00 11.08 26.88
C GLN A 96 -20.33 11.03 28.26
N PRO A 97 -20.97 10.42 29.28
CA PRO A 97 -20.36 10.21 30.59
C PRO A 97 -19.04 9.41 30.50
N ASP A 98 -19.01 8.41 29.60
CA ASP A 98 -17.78 7.74 29.20
C ASP A 98 -17.31 8.40 27.89
N SER A 99 -16.24 9.20 27.95
CA SER A 99 -15.72 9.96 26.82
C SER A 99 -14.26 9.63 26.59
N PRO A 100 -13.81 9.50 25.32
CA PRO A 100 -12.40 9.30 25.02
C PRO A 100 -11.56 10.51 25.40
N VAL A 101 -12.15 11.72 25.46
CA VAL A 101 -11.46 12.97 25.82
C VAL A 101 -11.04 13.01 27.29
N THR A 102 -11.73 12.25 28.15
CA THR A 102 -11.46 12.19 29.59
C THR A 102 -10.94 10.82 30.01
N CYS A 103 -10.53 9.98 29.06
CA CYS A 103 -10.11 8.61 29.32
C CYS A 103 -8.62 8.58 29.67
N ARG A 104 -8.29 8.31 30.94
CA ARG A 104 -6.91 8.29 31.42
C ARG A 104 -6.06 7.21 30.75
N GLU A 105 -6.63 6.02 30.54
CA GLU A 105 -5.92 4.92 29.87
C GLU A 105 -5.57 5.27 28.41
N LEU A 106 -6.48 5.97 27.73
CA LEU A 106 -6.24 6.44 26.36
C LEU A 106 -5.21 7.57 26.34
N GLU A 107 -5.25 8.50 27.30
CA GLU A 107 -4.27 9.58 27.45
C GLU A 107 -2.86 9.02 27.70
N GLU A 108 -2.72 8.05 28.60
CA GLU A 108 -1.46 7.37 28.88
C GLU A 108 -0.94 6.61 27.65
N TRP A 109 -1.82 6.00 26.85
CA TRP A 109 -1.45 5.28 25.64
C TRP A 109 -1.03 6.20 24.48
N LEU A 110 -1.70 7.35 24.32
CA LEU A 110 -1.35 8.34 23.30
C LEU A 110 0.02 9.01 23.58
N GLY A 111 0.42 9.05 24.86
CA GLY A 111 1.70 9.62 25.28
C GLY A 111 1.79 11.14 25.10
N PRO A 112 2.85 11.77 25.64
CA PRO A 112 3.04 13.22 25.59
C PRO A 112 3.40 13.74 24.18
N ASP A 113 3.83 12.88 23.25
CA ASP A 113 4.39 13.29 21.95
C ASP A 113 3.36 13.79 20.93
N ILE A 114 2.05 13.57 21.14
CA ILE A 114 1.00 14.06 20.24
C ILE A 114 0.66 15.56 20.48
N ALA A 115 1.21 16.19 21.52
CA ALA A 115 1.03 17.62 21.75
C ALA A 115 1.75 18.53 20.73
N ILE A 116 2.70 18.00 19.94
CA ILE A 116 3.55 18.81 19.05
C ILE A 116 2.94 19.00 17.64
N ALA A 117 1.97 18.18 17.23
CA ALA A 117 1.43 18.20 15.86
C ALA A 117 0.24 19.16 15.63
N ILE A 118 -0.13 19.98 16.63
CA ILE A 118 -1.23 20.95 16.52
C ILE A 118 -0.77 22.35 16.97
N SER A 119 0.40 22.79 16.52
CA SER A 119 0.86 24.18 16.60
C SER A 119 0.95 24.81 15.23
#